data_AF-A0AAD6T4C4-F1
#
_entry.id   AF-A0AAD6T4C4-F1
#
_cell.length_a   1.000
_cell.length_b   1.000
_cell.length_c   1.000
_cell.angle_alpha   90.00
_cell.angle_beta   90.00
_cell.angle_gamma   90.00
#
_symmetry.space_group_name_H-M   'P 1'
#
loop_
_entity.id
_entity.type
_entity.pdbx_description
1 polymer ?
#
loop_
_entity_poly.entity_id
_entity_poly.type
_entity_poly.pdbx_seq_one_letter_code
_entity_poly.pdbx_strand_id
1 'polypeptide(L)'
;MACLPAHLMDSPPRGAPRDGLDDEQSSPSFASPESSNPSNAMSSCNPLKRPTPDGEQYADFVGRKRHLKAMDFQDLKEFSRLSGQQQSISIYALLLKSNETVNSITPMEAVHHISAALEGRIERAAFLVLADPATPVYVQKGVPVGRVTDYLEKHGLTPEIKNDNSKFPLYKKRSGLRLTHYRNVTKELIGESRGTARDPGEAVPPGDATRKDAVDVLNLTQQILHLGLKAAPDLKLSLPLVARVAWLRWAYQARVATKGEAAPGYWEFVDAQLAEIRTLKKGDIEAMSRTFGRFLNDDFALYGSAFVEDLSTVAPTTLDDDE
;
A
#
# COMPACT_ATOMS: atom_id res chain seq x y z
N MET A 1 17.33 30.63 -30.25
CA MET A 1 18.56 30.81 -29.44
C MET A 1 18.18 31.60 -28.20
N ALA A 2 17.99 30.92 -27.07
CA ALA A 2 17.76 31.54 -25.78
C ALA A 2 18.53 30.72 -24.74
N CYS A 3 19.54 31.33 -24.13
CA CYS A 3 20.34 30.77 -23.06
C CYS A 3 19.48 30.69 -21.78
N LEU A 4 19.49 29.54 -21.12
CA LEU A 4 18.95 29.36 -19.76
C LEU A 4 20.11 29.22 -18.76
N PRO A 5 19.97 29.77 -17.54
CA PRO A 5 21.04 29.75 -16.54
C PRO A 5 21.10 28.42 -15.79
N ALA A 6 22.32 27.94 -15.57
CA ALA A 6 22.64 26.86 -14.67
C ALA A 6 22.51 27.34 -13.22
N HIS A 7 21.59 26.74 -12.46
CA HIS A 7 21.55 26.88 -11.01
C HIS A 7 21.93 25.55 -10.38
N LEU A 8 23.19 25.48 -9.96
CA LEU A 8 23.74 24.49 -9.04
C LEU A 8 22.98 24.61 -7.70
N MET A 9 22.46 23.49 -7.19
CA MET A 9 22.01 23.35 -5.81
C MET A 9 22.73 22.12 -5.25
N ASP A 10 23.69 22.40 -4.37
CA ASP A 10 24.43 21.43 -3.57
C ASP A 10 23.47 20.57 -2.75
N SER A 11 23.64 19.25 -2.86
CA SER A 11 22.96 18.27 -2.02
C SER A 11 23.74 18.05 -0.71
N PRO A 12 23.07 17.96 0.44
CA PRO A 12 23.73 17.68 1.71
C PRO A 12 24.16 16.18 1.81
N PRO A 13 25.19 15.88 2.62
CA PRO A 13 25.81 14.56 2.66
C PRO A 13 24.92 13.49 3.31
N ARG A 14 25.02 12.27 2.76
CA ARG A 14 24.43 11.02 3.25
C ARG A 14 24.90 10.72 4.68
N GLY A 15 23.94 10.59 5.60
CA GLY A 15 24.15 10.08 6.95
C GLY A 15 24.58 8.61 6.94
N ALA A 16 25.53 8.30 7.82
CA ALA A 16 26.11 6.98 8.07
C ALA A 16 25.09 5.96 8.64
N PRO A 17 25.36 4.65 8.51
CA PRO A 17 24.52 3.60 9.08
C PRO A 17 24.70 3.54 10.60
N ARG A 18 23.58 3.50 11.34
CA ARG A 18 23.56 3.19 12.77
C ARG A 18 23.37 1.68 12.95
N ASP A 19 24.44 1.02 13.35
CA ASP A 19 24.39 -0.25 14.08
C ASP A 19 23.70 -0.01 15.43
N GLY A 20 22.66 -0.78 15.72
CA GLY A 20 22.05 -0.91 17.04
C GLY A 20 21.69 -2.39 17.19
N LEU A 21 22.52 -3.17 17.88
CA LEU A 21 22.46 -3.44 19.32
C LEU A 21 21.17 -4.18 19.69
N ASP A 22 21.33 -5.50 19.71
CA ASP A 22 20.52 -6.47 20.41
C ASP A 22 20.44 -6.09 21.90
N ASP A 23 19.23 -5.74 22.36
CA ASP A 23 18.92 -5.64 23.78
C ASP A 23 17.84 -6.68 24.11
N GLU A 24 18.30 -7.84 24.60
CA GLU A 24 17.49 -8.84 25.27
C GLU A 24 16.83 -8.23 26.51
N GLN A 25 15.58 -7.77 26.38
CA GLN A 25 14.75 -7.43 27.53
C GLN A 25 14.23 -8.71 28.20
N SER A 26 15.06 -9.20 29.12
CA SER A 26 14.67 -10.14 30.17
C SER A 26 13.52 -9.58 30.99
N SER A 27 12.43 -10.36 31.09
CA SER A 27 11.27 -10.04 31.92
C SER A 27 11.64 -10.12 33.41
N PRO A 28 11.35 -9.09 34.23
CA PRO A 28 11.53 -9.19 35.68
C PRO A 28 10.39 -10.00 36.31
N SER A 29 10.77 -11.10 36.97
CA SER A 29 9.91 -11.92 37.81
C SER A 29 9.43 -11.11 39.03
N PHE A 30 8.12 -10.93 39.16
CA PHE A 30 7.47 -10.34 40.33
C PHE A 30 7.51 -11.36 41.49
N ALA A 31 8.58 -11.34 42.28
CA ALA A 31 8.61 -11.98 43.58
C ALA A 31 7.87 -11.10 44.60
N SER A 32 6.77 -11.63 45.14
CA SER A 32 6.05 -11.06 46.27
C SER A 32 6.96 -11.02 47.51
N PRO A 33 7.15 -9.87 48.17
CA PRO A 33 7.87 -9.83 49.43
C PRO A 33 6.98 -10.33 50.57
N GLU A 34 7.47 -11.36 51.28
CA GLU A 34 6.95 -11.83 52.55
C GLU A 34 6.93 -10.71 53.59
N SER A 35 5.73 -10.44 54.10
CA SER A 35 5.47 -9.54 55.22
C SER A 35 5.99 -10.16 56.52
N SER A 36 7.22 -9.83 56.89
CA SER A 36 7.75 -10.06 58.23
C SER A 36 7.25 -8.95 59.16
N ASN A 37 6.40 -9.32 60.13
CA ASN A 37 5.92 -8.50 61.23
C ASN A 37 7.06 -8.13 62.19
N PRO A 38 7.35 -6.84 62.44
CA PRO A 38 7.99 -6.42 63.67
C PRO A 38 6.92 -6.02 64.69
N SER A 39 6.72 -6.89 65.69
CA SER A 39 6.08 -6.56 66.96
C SER A 39 6.88 -5.46 67.64
N ASN A 40 6.45 -4.20 67.49
CA ASN A 40 7.09 -3.07 68.14
C ASN A 40 6.24 -2.54 69.30
N ALA A 41 6.92 -2.45 70.43
CA ALA A 41 6.37 -2.18 71.75
C ALA A 41 5.67 -0.82 71.83
N MET A 42 4.62 -0.79 72.65
CA MET A 42 3.79 0.35 72.97
C MET A 42 4.62 1.48 73.60
N SER A 43 4.87 2.53 72.84
CA SER A 43 5.26 3.84 73.37
C SER A 43 4.05 4.76 73.23
N SER A 44 3.29 4.86 74.32
CA SER A 44 2.10 5.71 74.46
C SER A 44 2.52 7.18 74.57
N CYS A 45 2.86 7.79 73.44
CA CYS A 45 2.96 9.25 73.33
C CYS A 45 1.56 9.79 73.00
N ASN A 46 0.98 10.55 73.94
CA ASN A 46 -0.27 11.28 73.73
C ASN A 46 -0.17 12.10 72.42
N PRO A 47 -1.00 11.83 71.41
CA PRO A 47 -0.99 12.61 70.19
C PRO A 47 -1.51 14.01 70.53
N LEU A 48 -0.58 14.94 70.68
CA LEU A 48 -0.86 16.37 70.52
C LEU A 48 -1.70 16.51 69.25
N LYS A 49 -2.90 17.07 69.40
CA LYS A 49 -3.84 17.36 68.30
C LYS A 49 -3.07 18.17 67.25
N ARG A 50 -2.49 17.49 66.26
CA ARG A 50 -1.85 18.15 65.13
C ARG A 50 -2.96 18.94 64.44
N PRO A 51 -2.72 20.24 64.13
CA PRO A 51 -3.65 21.00 63.31
C PRO A 51 -4.02 20.16 62.10
N THR A 52 -5.32 20.06 61.81
CA THR A 52 -5.82 19.32 60.65
C THR A 52 -5.01 19.77 59.45
N PRO A 53 -4.25 18.87 58.78
CA PRO A 53 -3.37 19.27 57.70
C PRO A 53 -4.20 20.00 56.65
N ASP A 54 -3.75 21.20 56.30
CA ASP A 54 -4.38 22.04 55.30
C ASP A 54 -4.51 21.25 53.98
N GLY A 55 -5.75 21.07 53.52
CA GLY A 55 -6.05 20.26 52.33
C GLY A 55 -5.32 20.76 51.08
N GLU A 56 -4.98 22.04 51.03
CA GLU A 56 -4.19 22.64 49.95
C GLU A 56 -2.76 22.12 49.90
N GLN A 57 -2.09 21.98 51.05
CA GLN A 57 -0.72 21.47 51.11
C GLN A 57 -0.65 20.01 50.65
N TYR A 58 -1.66 19.23 50.99
CA TYR A 58 -1.76 17.84 50.53
C TYR A 58 -2.04 17.77 49.03
N ALA A 59 -2.94 18.61 48.51
CA ALA A 59 -3.21 18.71 47.08
C ALA A 59 -1.95 19.13 46.28
N ASP A 60 -1.18 20.11 46.79
CA ASP A 60 0.10 20.54 46.21
C ASP A 60 1.10 19.38 46.11
N PHE A 61 1.26 18.64 47.21
CA PHE A 61 2.14 17.47 47.26
C PHE A 61 1.72 16.39 46.27
N VAL A 62 0.43 16.02 46.25
CA VAL A 62 -0.10 14.99 45.35
C VAL A 62 0.00 15.42 43.89
N GLY A 63 -0.36 16.67 43.57
CA GLY A 63 -0.30 17.18 42.21
C GLY A 63 1.12 17.20 41.64
N ARG A 64 2.12 17.59 42.46
CA ARG A 64 3.54 17.54 42.06
C ARG A 64 4.01 16.10 41.89
N LYS A 65 3.67 15.22 42.85
CA LYS A 65 4.04 13.80 42.82
C LYS A 65 3.44 13.06 41.61
N ARG A 66 2.25 13.46 41.16
CA ARG A 66 1.56 12.87 39.99
C ARG A 66 1.84 13.61 38.68
N HIS A 67 2.65 14.67 38.72
CA HIS A 67 2.98 15.51 37.56
C HIS A 67 1.73 15.99 36.80
N LEU A 68 0.71 16.44 37.53
CA LEU A 68 -0.52 16.97 36.92
C LEU A 68 -0.23 18.22 36.08
N LYS A 69 -1.01 18.40 35.00
CA LYS A 69 -0.93 19.63 34.19
C LYS A 69 -1.45 20.82 35.00
N ALA A 70 -1.07 22.04 34.61
CA ALA A 70 -1.42 23.25 35.35
C ALA A 70 -2.93 23.43 35.56
N MET A 71 -3.77 23.07 34.58
CA MET A 71 -5.24 23.09 34.74
C MET A 71 -5.71 22.07 35.77
N ASP A 72 -5.33 20.80 35.63
CA ASP A 72 -5.73 19.74 36.57
C ASP A 72 -5.24 19.99 38.00
N PHE A 73 -4.10 20.68 38.13
CA PHE A 73 -3.53 21.10 39.40
C PHE A 73 -4.37 22.19 40.08
N GLN A 74 -4.88 23.16 39.31
CA GLN A 74 -5.80 24.19 39.79
C GLN A 74 -7.12 23.54 40.26
N ASP A 75 -7.68 22.64 39.46
CA ASP A 75 -8.93 21.93 39.78
C ASP A 75 -8.78 21.10 41.07
N LEU A 76 -7.63 20.44 41.27
CA LEU A 76 -7.35 19.67 42.49
C LEU A 76 -7.27 20.55 43.73
N LYS A 77 -6.72 21.77 43.62
CA LYS A 77 -6.70 22.75 44.71
C LYS A 77 -8.07 23.30 45.04
N GLU A 78 -8.86 23.60 44.01
CA GLU A 78 -10.25 24.04 44.22
C GLU A 78 -11.07 22.93 44.88
N PHE A 79 -10.89 21.67 44.47
CA PHE A 79 -11.52 20.52 45.09
C PHE A 79 -11.12 20.34 46.56
N SER A 80 -9.86 20.56 46.94
CA SER A 80 -9.40 20.37 48.32
C SER A 80 -9.94 21.42 49.30
N ARG A 81 -10.38 22.58 48.81
CA ARG A 81 -11.05 23.64 49.58
C ARG A 81 -12.52 23.33 49.91
N LEU A 82 -13.13 22.40 49.19
CA LEU A 82 -14.53 22.02 49.39
C LEU A 82 -14.72 21.29 50.73
N SER A 83 -15.90 21.42 51.33
CA SER A 83 -16.26 20.63 52.51
C SER A 83 -16.32 19.13 52.16
N GLY A 84 -16.19 18.24 53.15
CA GLY A 84 -16.23 16.78 52.90
C GLY A 84 -17.50 16.31 52.17
N GLN A 85 -18.64 16.94 52.45
CA GLN A 85 -19.90 16.66 51.75
C GLN A 85 -19.86 17.13 50.29
N GLN A 86 -19.33 18.33 50.04
CA GLN A 86 -19.16 18.87 48.69
C GLN A 86 -18.17 18.04 47.86
N GLN A 87 -17.07 17.59 48.46
CA GLN A 87 -16.10 16.69 47.83
C GLN A 87 -16.75 15.39 47.39
N SER A 88 -17.58 14.78 48.26
CA SER A 88 -18.28 13.53 47.94
C SER A 88 -19.27 13.71 46.78
N ILE A 89 -20.03 14.81 46.75
CA ILE A 89 -20.93 15.14 45.63
C ILE A 89 -20.13 15.34 44.33
N SER A 90 -19.01 16.07 44.38
CA SER A 90 -18.17 16.32 43.21
C SER A 90 -17.52 15.04 42.68
N ILE A 91 -17.08 14.11 43.55
CA ILE A 91 -16.58 12.79 43.13
C ILE A 91 -17.69 12.01 42.44
N TYR A 92 -18.90 11.98 43.00
CA TYR A 92 -20.03 11.28 42.40
C TYR A 92 -20.39 11.87 41.03
N ALA A 93 -20.40 13.20 40.89
CA ALA A 93 -20.63 13.87 39.62
C ALA A 93 -19.55 13.53 38.56
N LEU A 94 -18.27 13.52 38.95
CA LEU A 94 -17.17 13.10 38.06
C LEU A 94 -17.28 11.64 37.66
N LEU A 95 -17.70 10.76 38.58
CA LEU A 95 -17.93 9.35 38.29
C LEU A 95 -19.09 9.17 37.31
N LEU A 96 -20.20 9.90 37.48
CA LEU A 96 -21.32 9.90 36.54
C LEU A 96 -20.89 10.38 35.16
N LYS A 97 -20.15 11.51 35.08
CA LYS A 97 -19.61 12.02 33.81
C LYS A 97 -18.63 11.05 33.16
N SER A 98 -17.80 10.37 33.95
CA SER A 98 -16.90 9.32 33.47
C SER A 98 -17.70 8.14 32.90
N ASN A 99 -18.74 7.69 33.59
CA ASN A 99 -19.64 6.63 33.11
C ASN A 99 -20.38 7.05 31.83
N GLU A 100 -20.87 8.29 31.73
CA GLU A 100 -21.44 8.83 30.49
C GLU A 100 -20.43 8.81 29.36
N THR A 101 -19.18 9.22 29.64
CA THR A 101 -18.09 9.19 28.65
C THR A 101 -17.79 7.76 28.23
N VAL A 102 -17.64 6.83 29.17
CA VAL A 102 -17.40 5.40 28.88
C VAL A 102 -18.54 4.78 28.09
N ASN A 103 -19.80 5.09 28.45
CA ASN A 103 -20.97 4.61 27.71
C ASN A 103 -21.08 5.26 26.31
N SER A 104 -20.53 6.46 26.13
CA SER A 104 -20.45 7.14 24.83
C SER A 104 -19.28 6.68 23.98
N ILE A 105 -18.27 6.02 24.57
CA ILE A 105 -17.23 5.34 23.81
C ILE A 105 -17.88 4.12 23.18
N THR A 106 -18.42 4.29 21.98
CA THR A 106 -18.71 3.17 21.10
C THR A 106 -17.40 2.40 20.96
N PRO A 107 -17.34 1.10 21.31
CA PRO A 107 -16.13 0.32 21.12
C PRO A 107 -15.76 0.49 19.65
N MET A 108 -14.55 1.00 19.41
CA MET A 108 -14.03 1.19 18.06
C MET A 108 -14.23 -0.14 17.34
N GLU A 109 -15.09 -0.15 16.31
CA GLU A 109 -15.40 -1.37 15.57
C GLU A 109 -14.07 -2.06 15.28
N ALA A 110 -13.93 -3.30 15.77
CA ALA A 110 -12.68 -4.02 15.67
C ALA A 110 -12.25 -3.97 14.19
N VAL A 111 -11.09 -3.39 13.93
CA VAL A 111 -10.58 -3.17 12.57
C VAL A 111 -10.65 -4.49 11.83
N HIS A 112 -11.53 -4.58 10.84
CA HIS A 112 -11.74 -5.84 10.11
C HIS A 112 -10.45 -6.24 9.43
N HIS A 113 -9.92 -7.40 9.81
CA HIS A 113 -8.66 -7.92 9.28
C HIS A 113 -8.94 -8.86 8.10
N ILE A 114 -8.31 -8.59 6.95
CA ILE A 114 -8.39 -9.48 5.78
C ILE A 114 -7.49 -10.69 6.03
N SER A 115 -8.04 -11.90 5.99
CA SER A 115 -7.24 -13.13 6.15
C SER A 115 -6.15 -13.22 5.07
N ALA A 116 -4.97 -13.77 5.43
CA ALA A 116 -3.85 -13.93 4.50
C ALA A 116 -4.21 -14.73 3.23
N ALA A 117 -5.06 -15.76 3.36
CA ALA A 117 -5.52 -16.54 2.21
C ALA A 117 -6.31 -15.70 1.20
N LEU A 118 -7.23 -14.86 1.69
CA LEU A 118 -8.02 -13.96 0.85
C LEU A 118 -7.15 -12.83 0.27
N GLU A 119 -6.14 -12.39 1.01
CA GLU A 119 -5.14 -11.47 0.47
C GLU A 119 -4.35 -12.07 -0.70
N GLY A 120 -3.90 -13.32 -0.60
CA GLY A 120 -3.26 -14.03 -1.71
C GLY A 120 -4.16 -14.14 -2.94
N ARG A 121 -5.47 -14.35 -2.75
CA ARG A 121 -6.46 -14.34 -3.85
C ARG A 121 -6.64 -12.96 -4.47
N ILE A 122 -6.66 -11.89 -3.67
CA ILE A 122 -6.68 -10.50 -4.18
C ILE A 122 -5.45 -10.25 -5.04
N GLU A 123 -4.28 -10.70 -4.58
CA GLU A 123 -3.01 -10.53 -5.28
C GLU A 123 -3.01 -11.29 -6.62
N ARG A 124 -3.40 -12.58 -6.62
CA ARG A 124 -3.55 -13.40 -7.84
C ARG A 124 -4.51 -12.75 -8.82
N ALA A 125 -5.72 -12.40 -8.37
CA ALA A 125 -6.73 -11.82 -9.23
C ALA A 125 -6.31 -10.46 -9.80
N ALA A 126 -5.70 -9.59 -9.00
CA ALA A 126 -5.19 -8.30 -9.47
C ALA A 126 -4.11 -8.47 -10.54
N PHE A 127 -3.22 -9.45 -10.38
CA PHE A 127 -2.20 -9.74 -11.38
C PHE A 127 -2.81 -10.29 -12.68
N LEU A 128 -3.72 -11.26 -12.58
CA LEU A 128 -4.42 -11.84 -13.74
C LEU A 128 -5.22 -10.78 -14.51
N VAL A 129 -5.91 -9.84 -13.84
CA VAL A 129 -6.59 -8.72 -14.53
C VAL A 129 -5.60 -7.85 -15.31
N LEU A 130 -4.41 -7.59 -14.76
CA LEU A 130 -3.40 -6.79 -15.45
C LEU A 130 -2.78 -7.53 -16.63
N ALA A 131 -2.51 -8.82 -16.46
CA ALA A 131 -1.89 -9.70 -17.45
C ALA A 131 -2.86 -10.19 -18.53
N ASP A 132 -4.17 -10.04 -18.34
CA ASP A 132 -5.17 -10.40 -19.34
C ASP A 132 -5.07 -9.48 -20.58
N PRO A 133 -4.70 -10.02 -21.77
CA PRO A 133 -4.58 -9.24 -22.99
C PRO A 133 -5.92 -8.66 -23.47
N ALA A 134 -7.04 -9.29 -23.08
CA ALA A 134 -8.39 -8.86 -23.39
C ALA A 134 -8.89 -7.74 -22.47
N THR A 135 -8.14 -7.37 -21.41
CA THR A 135 -8.57 -6.35 -20.45
C THR A 135 -8.90 -5.04 -21.15
N PRO A 136 -10.14 -4.52 -20.95
CA PRO A 136 -10.59 -3.39 -21.71
C PRO A 136 -9.91 -2.08 -21.27
N VAL A 137 -9.79 -1.91 -19.97
CA VAL A 137 -9.27 -0.72 -19.32
C VAL A 137 -8.49 -1.14 -18.08
N TYR A 138 -7.46 -0.38 -17.73
CA TYR A 138 -6.61 -0.62 -16.58
C TYR A 138 -6.92 0.29 -15.41
N VAL A 139 -7.54 1.47 -15.59
CA VAL A 139 -7.86 2.42 -14.51
C VAL A 139 -9.32 2.81 -14.52
N GLN A 140 -9.89 3.07 -15.69
CA GLN A 140 -11.17 3.77 -15.80
C GLN A 140 -12.35 3.01 -15.19
N LYS A 141 -13.28 3.77 -14.61
CA LYS A 141 -14.61 3.32 -14.14
C LYS A 141 -14.60 2.21 -13.08
N GLY A 142 -13.46 1.96 -12.43
CA GLY A 142 -13.35 0.89 -11.42
C GLY A 142 -13.55 -0.52 -11.99
N VAL A 143 -13.55 -0.69 -13.31
CA VAL A 143 -13.77 -1.99 -13.98
C VAL A 143 -12.76 -3.05 -13.53
N PRO A 144 -11.44 -2.75 -13.42
CA PRO A 144 -10.47 -3.73 -12.93
C PRO A 144 -10.74 -4.18 -11.50
N VAL A 145 -11.12 -3.24 -10.62
CA VAL A 145 -11.50 -3.56 -9.24
C VAL A 145 -12.75 -4.43 -9.22
N GLY A 146 -13.72 -4.15 -10.11
CA GLY A 146 -14.91 -4.97 -10.34
C GLY A 146 -14.54 -6.41 -10.69
N ARG A 147 -13.69 -6.62 -11.71
CA ARG A 147 -13.25 -7.97 -12.10
C ARG A 147 -12.55 -8.71 -10.96
N VAL A 148 -11.73 -8.02 -10.17
CA VAL A 148 -11.12 -8.62 -8.97
C VAL A 148 -12.19 -9.00 -7.95
N THR A 149 -13.16 -8.11 -7.66
CA THR A 149 -14.23 -8.45 -6.71
C THR A 149 -15.11 -9.59 -7.20
N ASP A 150 -15.43 -9.65 -8.48
CA ASP A 150 -16.23 -10.72 -9.08
C ASP A 150 -15.52 -12.07 -8.95
N TYR A 151 -14.20 -12.12 -9.16
CA TYR A 151 -13.39 -13.30 -8.87
C TYR A 151 -13.41 -13.68 -7.38
N LEU A 152 -13.27 -12.70 -6.48
CA LEU A 152 -13.30 -12.98 -5.03
C LEU A 152 -14.65 -13.54 -4.60
N GLU A 153 -15.76 -13.08 -5.16
CA GLU A 153 -17.10 -13.61 -4.88
C GLU A 153 -17.23 -15.09 -5.26
N LYS A 154 -16.64 -15.51 -6.38
CA LYS A 154 -16.60 -16.92 -6.78
C LYS A 154 -15.67 -17.75 -5.88
N HIS A 155 -14.55 -17.18 -5.44
CA HIS A 155 -13.46 -17.93 -4.80
C HIS A 155 -13.23 -17.56 -3.32
N GLY A 156 -14.25 -17.14 -2.57
CA GLY A 156 -14.22 -17.15 -1.09
C GLY A 156 -14.55 -15.84 -0.36
N LEU A 157 -15.05 -14.83 -1.05
CA LEU A 157 -15.73 -13.70 -0.40
C LEU A 157 -17.16 -14.13 -0.05
N THR A 158 -17.47 -14.20 1.24
CA THR A 158 -18.80 -14.63 1.70
C THR A 158 -19.85 -13.54 1.46
N PRO A 159 -21.14 -13.90 1.24
CA PRO A 159 -22.20 -12.92 1.01
C PRO A 159 -22.39 -11.98 2.22
N GLU A 160 -22.08 -12.42 3.44
CA GLU A 160 -22.14 -11.56 4.63
C GLU A 160 -21.14 -10.40 4.53
N ILE A 161 -19.91 -10.68 4.07
CA ILE A 161 -18.89 -9.64 3.90
C ILE A 161 -19.28 -8.68 2.78
N LYS A 162 -19.87 -9.19 1.69
CA LYS A 162 -20.33 -8.39 0.54
C LYS A 162 -21.45 -7.42 0.93
N ASN A 163 -22.39 -7.88 1.75
CA ASN A 163 -23.54 -7.09 2.20
C ASN A 163 -23.19 -6.12 3.35
N ASP A 164 -22.01 -6.28 3.96
CA ASP A 164 -21.52 -5.40 5.02
C ASP A 164 -20.87 -4.13 4.43
N ASN A 165 -21.58 -3.01 4.57
CA ASN A 165 -21.15 -1.69 4.07
C ASN A 165 -19.84 -1.18 4.69
N SER A 166 -19.42 -1.71 5.85
CA SER A 166 -18.15 -1.34 6.49
C SER A 166 -16.98 -2.16 5.96
N LYS A 167 -17.20 -3.47 5.73
CA LYS A 167 -16.14 -4.42 5.35
C LYS A 167 -15.88 -4.44 3.86
N PHE A 168 -16.91 -4.48 3.02
CA PHE A 168 -16.73 -4.62 1.57
C PHE A 168 -15.87 -3.52 0.92
N PRO A 169 -15.96 -2.23 1.32
CA PRO A 169 -15.06 -1.19 0.83
C PRO A 169 -13.58 -1.45 1.14
N LEU A 170 -13.25 -2.15 2.23
CA LEU A 170 -11.86 -2.52 2.57
C LEU A 170 -11.29 -3.48 1.51
N TYR A 171 -12.08 -4.44 1.05
CA TYR A 171 -11.68 -5.36 -0.03
C TYR A 171 -11.48 -4.63 -1.35
N LYS A 172 -12.43 -3.77 -1.75
CA LYS A 172 -12.28 -2.93 -2.95
C LYS A 172 -11.04 -2.05 -2.88
N LYS A 173 -10.79 -1.43 -1.72
CA LYS A 173 -9.59 -0.61 -1.49
C LYS A 173 -8.32 -1.46 -1.60
N ARG A 174 -8.29 -2.64 -0.99
CA ARG A 174 -7.12 -3.54 -1.07
C ARG A 174 -6.85 -4.01 -2.50
N SER A 175 -7.88 -4.40 -3.25
CA SER A 175 -7.79 -4.74 -4.67
C SER A 175 -7.26 -3.58 -5.51
N GLY A 176 -7.79 -2.36 -5.30
CA GLY A 176 -7.31 -1.16 -5.97
C GLY A 176 -5.84 -0.82 -5.69
N LEU A 177 -5.39 -1.02 -4.45
CA LEU A 177 -3.97 -0.85 -4.08
C LEU A 177 -3.07 -1.87 -4.79
N ARG A 178 -3.46 -3.15 -4.86
CA ARG A 178 -2.68 -4.19 -5.55
C ARG A 178 -2.62 -3.96 -7.07
N LEU A 179 -3.74 -3.59 -7.70
CA LEU A 179 -3.77 -3.18 -9.10
C LEU A 179 -2.86 -1.97 -9.36
N THR A 180 -2.86 -0.98 -8.47
CA THR A 180 -1.98 0.19 -8.57
C THR A 180 -0.50 -0.21 -8.46
N HIS A 181 -0.18 -1.09 -7.52
CA HIS A 181 1.18 -1.60 -7.35
C HIS A 181 1.68 -2.28 -8.62
N TYR A 182 0.98 -3.27 -9.15
CA TYR A 182 1.42 -3.98 -10.35
C TYR A 182 1.52 -3.06 -11.57
N ARG A 183 0.56 -2.16 -11.76
CA ARG A 183 0.63 -1.12 -12.80
C ARG A 183 1.89 -0.25 -12.68
N ASN A 184 2.30 0.14 -11.47
CA ASN A 184 3.49 0.95 -11.30
C ASN A 184 4.76 0.16 -11.64
N VAL A 185 4.89 -1.05 -11.12
CA VAL A 185 6.08 -1.90 -11.37
C VAL A 185 6.17 -2.30 -12.85
N THR A 186 5.06 -2.67 -13.49
CA THR A 186 5.05 -2.94 -14.94
C THR A 186 5.46 -1.72 -15.76
N LYS A 187 5.02 -0.52 -15.39
CA LYS A 187 5.41 0.73 -16.05
C LYS A 187 6.90 1.02 -15.87
N GLU A 188 7.46 0.75 -14.69
CA GLU A 188 8.89 0.89 -14.40
C GLU A 188 9.71 -0.06 -15.26
N LEU A 189 9.37 -1.35 -15.29
CA LEU A 189 10.03 -2.35 -16.15
C LEU A 189 9.98 -1.96 -17.63
N ILE A 190 8.84 -1.48 -18.12
CA ILE A 190 8.72 -0.98 -19.50
C ILE A 190 9.67 0.19 -19.73
N GLY A 191 9.77 1.14 -18.80
CA GLY A 191 10.66 2.28 -18.89
C GLY A 191 12.13 1.87 -18.97
N GLU A 192 12.55 0.95 -18.10
CA GLU A 192 13.91 0.42 -18.01
C GLU A 192 14.29 -0.42 -19.25
N SER A 193 13.33 -1.14 -19.83
CA SER A 193 13.57 -2.04 -20.98
C SER A 193 13.99 -1.34 -22.29
N ARG A 194 13.86 -0.02 -22.39
CA ARG A 194 13.99 0.71 -23.67
C ARG A 194 15.42 0.82 -24.18
N GLY A 195 16.40 0.66 -23.30
CA GLY A 195 17.80 0.94 -23.61
C GLY A 195 18.04 2.40 -24.00
N THR A 196 19.23 2.67 -24.53
CA THR A 196 19.64 4.01 -24.97
C THR A 196 19.45 4.19 -26.47
N ALA A 197 19.19 5.42 -26.92
CA ALA A 197 19.27 5.72 -28.35
C ALA A 197 20.75 5.67 -28.76
N ARG A 198 21.06 5.10 -29.93
CA ARG A 198 22.42 5.14 -30.47
C ARG A 198 22.78 6.57 -30.86
N ASP A 199 24.05 6.91 -30.68
CA ASP A 199 24.55 8.24 -31.05
C ASP A 199 24.55 8.39 -32.59
N PRO A 200 24.20 9.59 -33.11
CA PRO A 200 24.25 9.84 -34.53
C PRO A 200 25.69 9.74 -35.04
N GLY A 201 26.01 8.64 -35.73
CA GLY A 201 27.34 8.36 -36.28
C GLY A 201 28.01 7.10 -35.71
N GLU A 202 27.42 6.44 -34.72
CA GLU A 202 27.90 5.13 -34.26
C GLU A 202 27.71 4.09 -35.37
N ALA A 203 28.79 3.40 -35.75
CA ALA A 203 28.75 2.38 -36.79
C ALA A 203 27.87 1.22 -36.33
N VAL A 204 26.74 1.02 -37.02
CA VAL A 204 25.84 -0.10 -36.77
C VAL A 204 26.40 -1.34 -37.46
N PRO A 205 26.75 -2.42 -36.72
CA PRO A 205 27.07 -3.68 -37.35
C PRO A 205 25.91 -4.12 -38.26
N PRO A 206 26.19 -4.63 -39.47
CA PRO A 206 25.13 -5.11 -40.36
C PRO A 206 24.30 -6.18 -39.64
N GLY A 207 23.00 -5.91 -39.48
CA GLY A 207 22.06 -6.78 -38.76
C GLY A 207 21.66 -6.32 -37.36
N ASP A 208 22.26 -5.26 -36.82
CA ASP A 208 22.02 -4.80 -35.45
C ASP A 208 21.41 -3.39 -35.40
N ALA A 209 20.24 -3.21 -36.02
CA ALA A 209 19.49 -1.95 -35.97
C ALA A 209 18.88 -1.63 -34.58
N THR A 210 19.19 -2.46 -33.57
CA THR A 210 18.52 -2.45 -32.27
C THR A 210 19.06 -1.35 -31.35
N ARG A 211 18.23 -0.89 -30.42
CA ARG A 211 18.67 0.03 -29.37
C ARG A 211 19.68 -0.63 -28.45
N LYS A 212 20.70 0.12 -28.06
CA LYS A 212 21.77 -0.39 -27.19
C LYS A 212 21.22 -0.69 -25.80
N ASP A 213 21.56 -1.87 -25.27
CA ASP A 213 21.14 -2.38 -23.96
C ASP A 213 19.62 -2.49 -23.77
N ALA A 214 18.85 -2.54 -24.86
CA ALA A 214 17.43 -2.76 -24.73
C ALA A 214 17.11 -4.22 -24.42
N VAL A 215 16.04 -4.43 -23.65
CA VAL A 215 15.52 -5.76 -23.36
C VAL A 215 14.52 -6.13 -24.45
N ASP A 216 14.64 -7.32 -25.04
CA ASP A 216 13.65 -7.80 -26.00
C ASP A 216 12.29 -8.01 -25.33
N VAL A 217 11.22 -7.99 -26.12
CA VAL A 217 9.87 -8.05 -25.56
C VAL A 217 9.52 -9.39 -24.93
N LEU A 218 10.18 -10.50 -25.32
CA LEU A 218 9.94 -11.79 -24.68
C LEU A 218 10.48 -11.78 -23.26
N ASN A 219 11.73 -11.35 -23.09
CA ASN A 219 12.37 -11.21 -21.80
C ASN A 219 11.66 -10.17 -20.93
N LEU A 220 11.22 -9.04 -21.49
CA LEU A 220 10.40 -8.07 -20.76
C LEU A 220 9.08 -8.68 -20.28
N THR A 221 8.40 -9.43 -21.14
CA THR A 221 7.13 -10.09 -20.77
C THR A 221 7.36 -11.15 -19.69
N GLN A 222 8.45 -11.91 -19.77
CA GLN A 222 8.84 -12.84 -18.72
C GLN A 222 9.13 -12.12 -17.41
N GLN A 223 9.87 -11.00 -17.41
CA GLN A 223 10.12 -10.21 -16.20
C GLN A 223 8.81 -9.73 -15.57
N ILE A 224 7.84 -9.29 -16.38
CA ILE A 224 6.50 -8.92 -15.90
C ILE A 224 5.78 -10.14 -15.29
N LEU A 225 5.85 -11.32 -15.92
CA LEU A 225 5.29 -12.56 -15.36
C LEU A 225 5.93 -12.95 -14.03
N HIS A 226 7.25 -12.73 -13.87
CA HIS A 226 7.95 -13.02 -12.61
C HIS A 226 7.44 -12.16 -11.44
N LEU A 227 6.88 -10.97 -11.68
CA LEU A 227 6.23 -10.16 -10.64
C LEU A 227 5.06 -10.89 -9.99
N GLY A 228 4.35 -11.69 -10.77
CA GLY A 228 3.18 -12.44 -10.35
C GLY A 228 3.44 -13.92 -10.12
N LEU A 229 4.68 -14.42 -10.23
CA LEU A 229 4.97 -15.86 -10.18
C LEU A 229 4.48 -16.53 -8.89
N LYS A 230 4.57 -15.82 -7.75
CA LYS A 230 4.04 -16.31 -6.46
C LYS A 230 2.52 -16.31 -6.42
N ALA A 231 1.88 -15.40 -7.13
CA ALA A 231 0.44 -15.19 -7.09
C ALA A 231 -0.30 -16.04 -8.14
N ALA A 232 0.24 -16.16 -9.35
CA ALA A 232 -0.31 -16.90 -10.49
C ALA A 232 0.79 -17.75 -11.16
N PRO A 233 1.26 -18.83 -10.50
CA PRO A 233 2.35 -19.67 -11.02
C PRO A 233 2.01 -20.42 -12.31
N ASP A 234 0.72 -20.54 -12.60
CA ASP A 234 0.11 -21.18 -13.76
C ASP A 234 0.04 -20.28 -14.99
N LEU A 235 0.25 -18.97 -14.84
CA LEU A 235 0.19 -18.02 -15.94
C LEU A 235 1.42 -18.16 -16.85
N LYS A 236 1.18 -18.60 -18.08
CA LYS A 236 2.24 -18.85 -19.08
C LYS A 236 2.42 -17.67 -20.02
N LEU A 237 3.63 -17.57 -20.56
CA LEU A 237 3.94 -16.68 -21.67
C LEU A 237 3.09 -17.08 -22.89
N SER A 238 2.37 -16.12 -23.46
CA SER A 238 1.53 -16.33 -24.64
C SER A 238 1.74 -15.19 -25.63
N LEU A 239 1.53 -15.48 -26.92
CA LEU A 239 1.69 -14.49 -27.98
C LEU A 239 0.78 -13.24 -27.80
N PRO A 240 -0.50 -13.37 -27.40
CA PRO A 240 -1.34 -12.19 -27.15
C PRO A 240 -0.81 -11.30 -26.01
N LEU A 241 -0.25 -11.89 -24.95
CA LEU A 241 0.36 -11.15 -23.86
C LEU A 241 1.62 -10.40 -24.32
N VAL A 242 2.50 -11.07 -25.07
CA VAL A 242 3.70 -10.44 -25.64
C VAL A 242 3.33 -9.26 -26.54
N ALA A 243 2.35 -9.44 -27.44
CA ALA A 243 1.88 -8.37 -28.31
C ALA A 243 1.26 -7.20 -27.52
N ARG A 244 0.59 -7.50 -26.41
CA ARG A 244 0.07 -6.47 -25.49
C ARG A 244 1.18 -5.69 -24.80
N VAL A 245 2.23 -6.36 -24.35
CA VAL A 245 3.41 -5.71 -23.73
C VAL A 245 4.16 -4.85 -24.74
N ALA A 246 4.36 -5.32 -25.98
CA ALA A 246 4.93 -4.52 -27.07
C ALA A 246 4.14 -3.22 -27.28
N TRP A 247 2.81 -3.32 -27.34
CA TRP A 247 1.95 -2.15 -27.48
C TRP A 247 2.01 -1.20 -26.27
N LEU A 248 2.05 -1.73 -25.03
CA LEU A 248 2.25 -0.90 -23.83
C LEU A 248 3.60 -0.15 -23.90
N ARG A 249 4.66 -0.81 -24.36
CA ARG A 249 5.97 -0.19 -24.56
C ARG A 249 5.96 0.89 -25.65
N TRP A 250 5.21 0.69 -26.72
CA TRP A 250 4.95 1.75 -27.70
C TRP A 250 4.20 2.94 -27.08
N ALA A 251 3.13 2.69 -26.32
CA ALA A 251 2.33 3.74 -25.68
C ALA A 251 3.20 4.56 -24.70
N TYR A 252 4.10 3.91 -23.98
CA TYR A 252 5.08 4.57 -23.11
C TYR A 252 5.98 5.53 -23.91
N GLN A 253 6.52 5.07 -25.04
CA GLN A 253 7.36 5.92 -25.90
C GLN A 253 6.60 7.10 -26.50
N ALA A 254 5.38 6.88 -26.99
CA ALA A 254 4.52 7.94 -27.50
C ALA A 254 4.24 9.00 -26.41
N ARG A 255 4.06 8.56 -25.16
CA ARG A 255 3.87 9.46 -24.03
C ARG A 255 5.13 10.26 -23.71
N VAL A 256 6.29 9.60 -23.63
CA VAL A 256 7.58 10.27 -23.40
C VAL A 256 7.89 11.27 -24.51
N ALA A 257 7.64 10.93 -25.77
CA ALA A 257 7.87 11.81 -26.90
C ALA A 257 7.00 13.09 -26.86
N THR A 258 5.78 12.98 -26.34
CA THR A 258 4.84 14.11 -26.27
C THR A 258 4.95 14.95 -24.98
N LYS A 259 5.41 14.36 -23.88
CA LYS A 259 5.45 15.01 -22.55
C LYS A 259 6.84 15.14 -21.94
N GLY A 260 7.89 14.60 -22.56
CA GLY A 260 9.27 14.57 -22.04
C GLY A 260 9.50 13.51 -20.96
N GLU A 261 8.44 13.07 -20.29
CA GLU A 261 8.45 12.00 -19.29
C GLU A 261 7.20 11.12 -19.46
N ALA A 262 7.23 9.91 -18.90
CA ALA A 262 6.04 9.06 -18.90
C ALA A 262 4.89 9.66 -18.07
N ALA A 263 5.20 10.66 -17.23
CA ALA A 263 4.29 11.55 -16.50
C ALA A 263 3.25 10.84 -15.59
N PRO A 264 2.63 11.57 -14.65
CA PRO A 264 1.31 11.21 -14.17
C PRO A 264 0.33 11.11 -15.37
N GLY A 265 -0.58 10.13 -15.33
CA GLY A 265 -1.57 9.94 -16.39
C GLY A 265 -1.23 8.88 -17.46
N TYR A 266 -0.13 8.14 -17.32
CA TYR A 266 0.26 7.10 -18.30
C TYR A 266 -0.84 6.07 -18.52
N TRP A 267 -1.42 5.53 -17.45
CA TRP A 267 -2.42 4.46 -17.57
C TRP A 267 -3.76 4.98 -18.11
N GLU A 268 -4.10 6.24 -17.86
CA GLU A 268 -5.24 6.92 -18.44
C GLU A 268 -5.05 7.13 -19.95
N PHE A 269 -3.82 7.44 -20.39
CA PHE A 269 -3.46 7.50 -21.80
C PHE A 269 -3.56 6.11 -22.46
N VAL A 270 -3.05 5.07 -21.81
CA VAL A 270 -3.20 3.67 -22.24
C VAL A 270 -4.69 3.32 -22.42
N ASP A 271 -5.55 3.63 -21.44
CA ASP A 271 -7.00 3.37 -21.53
C ASP A 271 -7.66 4.12 -22.69
N ALA A 272 -7.28 5.37 -22.93
CA ALA A 272 -7.80 6.16 -24.05
C ALA A 272 -7.41 5.54 -25.40
N GLN A 273 -6.17 5.11 -25.56
CA GLN A 273 -5.68 4.46 -26.78
C GLN A 273 -6.34 3.10 -27.02
N LEU A 274 -6.63 2.33 -25.97
CA LEU A 274 -7.40 1.08 -26.09
C LEU A 274 -8.83 1.32 -26.53
N ALA A 275 -9.49 2.33 -25.96
CA ALA A 275 -10.83 2.71 -26.36
C ALA A 275 -10.87 3.15 -27.83
N GLU A 276 -9.86 3.89 -28.28
CA GLU A 276 -9.70 4.29 -29.68
C GLU A 276 -9.55 3.08 -30.61
N ILE A 277 -8.65 2.14 -30.30
CA ILE A 277 -8.47 0.91 -31.09
C ILE A 277 -9.79 0.13 -31.18
N ARG A 278 -10.53 -0.06 -30.08
CA ARG A 278 -11.82 -0.77 -30.09
C ARG A 278 -12.85 -0.08 -30.96
N THR A 279 -12.93 1.25 -30.85
CA THR A 279 -13.86 2.07 -31.63
C THR A 279 -13.54 1.97 -33.12
N LEU A 280 -12.27 2.14 -33.48
CA LEU A 280 -11.80 2.08 -34.86
C LEU A 280 -12.00 0.69 -35.49
N LYS A 281 -11.82 -0.37 -34.70
CA LYS A 281 -12.02 -1.76 -35.15
C LYS A 281 -13.44 -2.27 -34.95
N LYS A 282 -14.37 -1.45 -34.46
CA LYS A 282 -15.77 -1.83 -34.20
C LYS A 282 -15.92 -3.10 -33.33
N GLY A 283 -14.97 -3.34 -32.44
CA GLY A 283 -14.92 -4.54 -31.60
C GLY A 283 -14.54 -5.84 -32.33
N ASP A 284 -14.10 -5.80 -33.59
CA ASP A 284 -13.60 -6.97 -34.31
C ASP A 284 -12.27 -7.46 -33.69
N ILE A 285 -12.34 -8.64 -33.06
CA ILE A 285 -11.23 -9.27 -32.34
C ILE A 285 -10.05 -9.55 -33.29
N GLU A 286 -10.30 -10.02 -34.51
CA GLU A 286 -9.22 -10.32 -35.45
C GLU A 286 -8.52 -9.05 -35.92
N ALA A 287 -9.29 -8.00 -36.20
CA ALA A 287 -8.73 -6.71 -36.61
C ALA A 287 -7.92 -6.04 -35.50
N MET A 288 -8.36 -6.20 -34.25
CA MET A 288 -7.58 -5.80 -33.08
C MET A 288 -6.29 -6.62 -32.96
N SER A 289 -6.36 -7.95 -33.06
CA SER A 289 -5.19 -8.83 -33.02
C SER A 289 -4.17 -8.49 -34.11
N ARG A 290 -4.62 -8.20 -35.34
CA ARG A 290 -3.74 -7.71 -36.43
C ARG A 290 -3.07 -6.38 -36.08
N THR A 291 -3.74 -5.52 -35.32
CA THR A 291 -3.18 -4.22 -34.89
C THR A 291 -2.10 -4.43 -33.83
N PHE A 292 -2.37 -5.25 -32.81
CA PHE A 292 -1.36 -5.63 -31.81
C PHE A 292 -0.17 -6.38 -32.43
N GLY A 293 -0.40 -7.22 -33.43
CA GLY A 293 0.66 -7.90 -34.17
C GLY A 293 1.59 -6.93 -34.91
N ARG A 294 1.08 -5.79 -35.41
CA ARG A 294 1.95 -4.75 -35.99
C ARG A 294 2.85 -4.12 -34.94
N PHE A 295 2.30 -3.75 -33.79
CA PHE A 295 3.11 -3.23 -32.69
C PHE A 295 4.19 -4.22 -32.25
N LEU A 296 3.88 -5.51 -32.22
CA LEU A 296 4.87 -6.55 -31.91
C LEU A 296 5.99 -6.62 -32.96
N ASN A 297 5.65 -6.58 -34.26
CA ASN A 297 6.66 -6.60 -35.32
C ASN A 297 7.55 -5.35 -35.31
N ASP A 298 6.95 -4.18 -35.11
CA ASP A 298 7.68 -2.91 -34.99
C ASP A 298 8.61 -2.95 -33.77
N ASP A 299 8.15 -3.54 -32.68
CA ASP A 299 8.90 -3.71 -31.45
C ASP A 299 10.10 -4.66 -31.64
N PHE A 300 9.91 -5.81 -32.30
CA PHE A 300 11.04 -6.70 -32.68
C PHE A 300 12.06 -6.00 -33.59
N ALA A 301 11.61 -5.17 -34.52
CA ALA A 301 12.51 -4.43 -35.40
C ALA A 301 13.37 -3.40 -34.63
N LEU A 302 12.83 -2.79 -33.58
CA LEU A 302 13.49 -1.73 -32.80
C LEU A 302 14.34 -2.27 -31.64
N TYR A 303 13.92 -3.35 -31.01
CA TYR A 303 14.47 -3.86 -29.76
C TYR A 303 15.09 -5.25 -29.89
N GLY A 304 15.08 -5.82 -31.10
CA GLY A 304 15.65 -7.12 -31.41
C GLY A 304 14.61 -8.24 -31.42
N SER A 305 14.88 -9.28 -32.21
CA SER A 305 14.05 -10.48 -32.28
C SER A 305 14.65 -11.59 -31.43
N ALA A 306 13.93 -12.03 -30.40
CA ALA A 306 14.14 -13.35 -29.83
C ALA A 306 13.39 -14.39 -30.68
N PHE A 307 13.96 -15.59 -30.85
CA PHE A 307 13.33 -16.66 -31.61
C PHE A 307 11.95 -17.00 -31.01
N VAL A 308 10.91 -16.90 -31.84
CA VAL A 308 9.49 -17.10 -31.46
C VAL A 308 9.11 -18.59 -31.36
N GLU A 309 10.02 -19.50 -31.70
CA GLU A 309 9.75 -20.94 -31.82
C GLU A 309 9.22 -21.61 -30.54
N ASP A 310 9.43 -21.00 -29.36
CA ASP A 310 8.95 -21.49 -28.06
C ASP A 310 7.67 -20.81 -27.53
N LEU A 311 7.04 -19.89 -28.28
CA LEU A 311 5.77 -19.31 -27.84
C LEU A 311 4.64 -20.31 -28.03
N SER A 312 4.25 -20.96 -26.92
CA SER A 312 3.11 -21.88 -26.90
C SER A 312 1.85 -21.17 -27.44
N THR A 313 1.13 -21.84 -28.34
CA THR A 313 -0.18 -21.40 -28.86
C THR A 313 -1.31 -21.55 -27.85
N VAL A 314 -0.97 -21.89 -26.59
CA VAL A 314 -1.94 -22.10 -25.52
C VAL A 314 -2.61 -20.77 -25.19
N ALA A 315 -3.93 -20.79 -25.07
CA ALA A 315 -4.69 -19.62 -24.64
C ALA A 315 -4.15 -19.13 -23.28
N PRO A 316 -4.02 -17.81 -23.09
CA PRO A 316 -3.60 -17.27 -21.79
C PRO A 316 -4.61 -17.71 -20.72
N THR A 317 -4.11 -18.14 -19.56
CA THR A 317 -4.95 -18.40 -18.40
C THR A 317 -5.72 -17.15 -18.05
N THR A 318 -7.04 -17.25 -18.07
CA THR A 318 -7.96 -16.18 -17.70
C THR A 318 -8.50 -16.41 -16.30
N LEU A 319 -9.10 -15.38 -15.70
CA LEU A 319 -9.77 -15.49 -14.40
C LEU A 319 -10.91 -16.51 -14.38
N ASP A 320 -11.43 -16.90 -15.53
CA ASP A 320 -12.57 -17.79 -15.65
C ASP A 320 -12.17 -19.28 -15.81
N ASP A 321 -10.86 -19.58 -15.93
CA ASP A 321 -10.36 -20.95 -16.14
C ASP A 321 -10.13 -21.73 -14.83
N ASP A 322 -10.40 -21.14 -13.65
CA ASP A 322 -10.21 -21.73 -12.31
C ASP A 322 -11.43 -22.56 -11.80
N GLU A 323 -12.34 -23.00 -12.69
CA GLU A 323 -13.46 -23.91 -12.36
C GLU A 323 -13.03 -25.39 -12.28
#